data_AF-A0A933A7T7-F1
#
_entry.id   AF-A0A933A7T7-F1
#
_cell.length_a   1.000
_cell.length_b   1.000
_cell.length_c   1.000
_cell.angle_alpha   90.00
_cell.angle_beta   90.00
_cell.angle_gamma   90.00
#
_symmetry.space_group_name_H-M   'P 1'
#
loop_
_entity.id
_entity.type
_entity.pdbx_description
1 polymer ?
#
loop_
_entity_poly.entity_id
_entity_poly.type
_entity_poly.pdbx_seq_one_letter_code
_entity_poly.pdbx_strand_id
1 'polypeptide(L)' 'MTEKPESQTEPKKCLVCKATSHERVLLRALEKGQEVWVCVRCLPMLIHGGH' A
#
# COMPACT_ATOMS: atom_id res chain seq x y z
N MET A 1 -1.92 -33.34 5.75
CA MET A 1 -1.46 -32.04 6.28
C MET A 1 -2.24 -31.00 5.49
N THR A 2 -3.27 -30.41 6.10
CA THR A 2 -4.16 -29.45 5.43
C THR A 2 -3.54 -28.07 5.56
N GLU A 3 -2.92 -27.59 4.49
CA GLU A 3 -2.32 -26.27 4.43
C GLU A 3 -3.42 -25.23 4.14
N LYS A 4 -3.37 -24.13 4.90
CA LYS A 4 -4.43 -23.12 5.09
C LYS A 4 -4.84 -22.42 3.79
N PRO A 5 -6.12 -22.03 3.67
CA PRO A 5 -6.64 -21.34 2.51
C PRO A 5 -5.89 -20.04 2.27
N GLU A 6 -5.52 -19.89 1.01
CA GLU A 6 -4.76 -18.82 0.41
C GLU A 6 -5.51 -17.52 0.65
N SER A 7 -4.96 -16.66 1.50
CA SER A 7 -5.50 -15.35 1.80
C SER A 7 -5.78 -14.60 0.50
N GLN A 8 -7.06 -14.40 0.20
CA GLN A 8 -7.58 -13.63 -0.93
C GLN A 8 -6.77 -12.33 -1.04
N THR A 9 -5.90 -12.27 -2.05
CA THR A 9 -5.01 -11.13 -2.25
C THR A 9 -5.84 -10.06 -2.94
N GLU A 10 -6.61 -9.30 -2.15
CA GLU A 10 -7.19 -8.06 -2.66
C GLU A 10 -6.06 -7.20 -3.25
N PRO A 11 -6.28 -6.61 -4.44
CA PRO A 11 -5.23 -5.87 -5.14
C PRO A 11 -4.79 -4.69 -4.28
N LYS A 12 -3.54 -4.73 -3.83
CA LYS A 12 -2.89 -3.68 -3.05
C LYS A 12 -2.86 -2.39 -3.84
N LYS A 13 -3.34 -1.30 -3.25
CA LYS A 13 -3.48 0.01 -3.90
C LYS A 13 -2.91 1.11 -3.00
N CYS A 14 -2.26 2.09 -3.61
CA CYS A 14 -1.80 3.28 -2.90
C CYS A 14 -2.97 3.99 -2.22
N LEU A 15 -2.85 4.31 -0.93
CA LEU A 15 -3.92 4.98 -0.16
C LEU A 15 -4.23 6.38 -0.74
N VAL A 16 -3.21 7.07 -1.28
CA VAL A 16 -3.27 8.44 -1.80
C VAL A 16 -3.81 8.49 -3.23
N CYS A 17 -3.16 7.81 -4.18
CA CYS A 17 -3.49 7.92 -5.62
C CYS A 17 -4.13 6.67 -6.23
N LYS A 18 -4.41 5.64 -5.43
CA LYS A 18 -5.03 4.36 -5.84
C LYS A 18 -4.27 3.52 -6.87
N ALA A 19 -3.06 3.94 -7.27
CA ALA A 19 -2.20 3.16 -8.15
C ALA A 19 -1.95 1.75 -7.59
N THR A 20 -1.99 0.77 -8.48
CA THR A 20 -1.74 -0.64 -8.19
C THR A 20 -0.25 -0.98 -8.29
N SER A 21 0.11 -2.19 -7.84
CA SER A 21 1.48 -2.73 -7.97
C SER A 21 1.92 -2.95 -9.41
N HIS A 22 1.00 -3.01 -10.38
CA HIS A 22 1.32 -3.10 -11.81
C HIS A 22 1.75 -1.75 -12.39
N GLU A 23 1.24 -0.65 -11.83
CA GLU A 23 1.52 0.70 -12.32
C GLU A 23 2.74 1.30 -11.63
N ARG A 24 2.93 1.03 -10.33
CA ARG A 24 4.00 1.62 -9.51
C ARG A 24 4.44 0.68 -8.39
N VAL A 25 5.70 0.82 -7.99
CA VAL A 25 6.21 0.19 -6.76
C VAL A 25 5.42 0.71 -5.56
N LEU A 26 4.87 -0.22 -4.79
CA LEU A 26 4.15 0.04 -3.54
C LEU A 26 5.02 -0.38 -2.35
N LEU A 27 5.06 0.47 -1.33
CA LEU A 27 5.66 0.23 -0.03
C LEU A 27 4.55 0.06 1.00
N ARG A 28 4.75 -0.86 1.94
CA ARG A 28 3.85 -1.04 3.07
C ARG A 28 4.16 -0.01 4.14
N ALA A 29 3.13 0.58 4.73
CA ALA A 29 3.24 1.58 5.78
C ALA A 29 2.21 1.31 6.88
N LEU A 30 2.41 1.93 8.04
CA LEU A 30 1.44 1.95 9.13
C LEU A 30 0.91 3.38 9.26
N GLU A 31 -0.40 3.55 9.12
CA GLU A 31 -1.07 4.82 9.33
C GLU A 31 -2.17 4.62 10.39
N LYS A 32 -2.10 5.37 11.49
CA LYS A 32 -3.09 5.30 12.59
C LYS A 32 -3.32 3.86 13.09
N GLY A 33 -2.27 3.04 13.12
CA GLY A 33 -2.34 1.63 13.54
C GLY A 33 -2.90 0.66 12.51
N GLN A 34 -3.18 1.11 11.27
CA GLN A 34 -3.64 0.25 10.17
C GLN A 34 -2.53 0.03 9.15
N GLU A 35 -2.40 -1.20 8.67
CA GLU A 35 -1.51 -1.51 7.54
C GLU A 35 -2.10 -0.96 6.24
N VAL A 36 -1.35 -0.06 5.61
CA VAL A 36 -1.72 0.59 4.35
C VAL A 36 -0.59 0.43 3.32
N TRP A 37 -0.91 0.73 2.07
CA TRP A 37 0.06 0.73 0.98
C TRP A 37 0.22 2.14 0.43
N VAL A 38 1.44 2.56 0.14
CA VAL A 38 1.74 3.84 -0.50
C VAL A 38 2.70 3.63 -1.67
N CYS A 39 2.49 4.32 -2.79
CA CYS A 39 3.43 4.24 -3.90
C CYS A 39 4.61 5.20 -3.69
N VAL A 40 5.75 4.87 -4.30
CA VAL A 40 6.98 5.69 -4.26
C VAL A 40 6.79 7.12 -4.74
N ARG A 41 5.80 7.39 -5.60
CA ARG A 41 5.44 8.74 -6.07
C ARG A 41 4.73 9.57 -5.01
N CYS A 42 3.91 8.94 -4.17
CA CYS A 42 3.16 9.63 -3.11
C CYS A 42 3.92 9.68 -1.78
N LEU A 43 4.96 8.86 -1.63
CA LEU A 43 5.81 8.85 -0.44
C LEU A 43 6.40 10.23 -0.09
N PRO A 44 6.91 11.04 -1.04
CA PRO A 44 7.43 12.37 -0.72
C PRO A 44 6.38 13.31 -0.09
N MET A 45 5.12 13.23 -0.53
CA MET A 45 4.04 14.03 0.07
C MET A 45 3.81 13.68 1.54
N LEU A 46 3.99 12.40 1.90
CA LEU A 46 3.83 11.95 3.30
C LEU A 46 5.02 12.36 4.19
N ILE A 47 6.22 12.51 3.62
CA ILE A 47 7.42 12.90 4.37
C ILE A 47 7.46 14.41 4.59
N HIS A 48 7.13 15.19 3.56
CA HIS A 48 7.25 16.65 3.60
C HIS A 48 5.99 17.36 4.14
N GLY A 49 4.88 16.63 4.30
CA GLY A 49 3.56 17.20 4.55
C GLY A 49 2.96 17.74 3.25
N GLY A 50 1.67 17.53 3.04
CA GLY A 50 0.94 18.09 1.91
C GLY A 50 0.78 19.59 2.09
N HIS A 51 1.67 20.38 1.49
CA HIS A 51 1.50 21.82 1.29
C HIS A 51 1.14 22.09 -0.16
#